data_AF-A0A9E6TU91-F1
#
_entry.id   AF-A0A9E6TU91-F1
#
_cell.length_a   1.000
_cell.length_b   1.000
_cell.length_c   1.000
_cell.angle_alpha   90.00
_cell.angle_beta   90.00
_cell.angle_gamma   90.00
#
_symmetry.space_group_name_H-M   'P 1'
#
loop_
_entity.id
_entity.type
_entity.pdbx_description
1 polymer ?
#
loop_
_entity_poly.entity_id
_entity_poly.type
_entity_poly.pdbx_seq_one_letter_code
_entity_poly.pdbx_strand_id
1 'polypeptide(L)'
;MKVFRPDRLLTAARHARLNLLLLACLPLAGCTMLGKIGQVIWTPSIPVGAPGDQPSLYSLSLYADGNVNPRLVVPEFDSSGTPLIPSYTLNVQADSPQDLTQRLQSLLTHIHQDIPAQSPLTDATATGMSPVEPYRLAEYDAPGVELSLPDQQAGPQVIASPIAFKVLQLRDDSMLQGAQRMALIADPKKALGSTLIHADDYQLDPGQFKFIDLRALDESAHFVAVFAVYQSSDASQWKQVLRVEPKGRQYALLVHLGDLQVELKGETR
;
A
#
# COMPACT_ATOMS: atom_id res chain seq x y z
N MET A 1 98.46 -16.69 -37.44
CA MET A 1 98.56 -16.48 -35.98
C MET A 1 97.50 -15.47 -35.56
N LYS A 2 96.50 -15.86 -34.75
CA LYS A 2 95.45 -14.97 -34.25
C LYS A 2 95.81 -14.52 -32.83
N VAL A 3 96.01 -13.21 -32.67
CA VAL A 3 96.42 -12.54 -31.42
C VAL A 3 95.25 -12.53 -30.44
N PHE A 4 95.45 -13.11 -29.25
CA PHE A 4 94.49 -13.11 -28.15
C PHE A 4 94.59 -11.77 -27.41
N ARG A 5 93.50 -10.98 -27.40
CA ARG A 5 93.41 -9.69 -26.69
C ARG A 5 92.66 -9.86 -25.35
N PRO A 6 93.25 -9.47 -24.21
CA PRO A 6 92.68 -9.68 -22.87
C PRO A 6 91.56 -8.70 -22.46
N ASP A 7 91.34 -7.61 -23.21
CA ASP A 7 90.44 -6.51 -22.81
C ASP A 7 88.95 -6.90 -22.72
N ARG A 8 88.51 -7.98 -23.37
CA ARG A 8 87.09 -8.39 -23.36
C ARG A 8 86.63 -9.03 -22.04
N LEU A 9 87.54 -9.56 -21.24
CA LEU A 9 87.19 -10.28 -20.00
C LEU A 9 86.93 -9.33 -18.81
N LEU A 10 87.62 -8.20 -18.76
CA LEU A 10 87.44 -7.18 -17.71
C LEU A 10 86.10 -6.44 -17.83
N THR A 11 85.65 -6.15 -19.05
CA THR A 11 84.38 -5.46 -19.31
C THR A 11 83.18 -6.34 -19.00
N ALA A 12 83.25 -7.63 -19.32
CA ALA A 12 82.19 -8.61 -19.03
C ALA A 12 81.97 -8.79 -17.52
N ALA A 13 83.05 -8.89 -16.73
CA ALA A 13 82.96 -8.99 -15.28
C ALA A 13 82.37 -7.73 -14.62
N ARG A 14 82.64 -6.55 -15.21
CA ARG A 14 82.11 -5.27 -14.72
C ARG A 14 80.62 -5.11 -15.01
N HIS A 15 80.15 -5.56 -16.18
CA HIS A 15 78.71 -5.62 -16.49
C HIS A 15 77.96 -6.66 -15.66
N ALA A 16 78.58 -7.82 -15.38
CA ALA A 16 77.99 -8.84 -14.52
C ALA A 16 77.81 -8.33 -13.07
N ARG A 17 78.80 -7.61 -12.53
CA ARG A 17 78.70 -6.99 -11.20
C ARG A 17 77.66 -5.86 -11.15
N LEU A 18 77.57 -5.04 -12.21
CA LEU A 18 76.58 -3.98 -12.30
C LEU A 18 75.15 -4.54 -12.42
N ASN A 19 74.95 -5.59 -13.21
CA ASN A 19 73.66 -6.28 -13.32
C ASN A 19 73.27 -7.00 -12.03
N LEU A 20 74.24 -7.58 -11.30
CA LEU A 20 74.00 -8.17 -9.99
C LEU A 20 73.58 -7.11 -8.94
N LEU A 21 74.20 -5.93 -8.99
CA LEU A 21 73.83 -4.78 -8.14
C LEU A 21 72.45 -4.22 -8.48
N LEU A 22 72.10 -4.11 -9.78
CA LEU A 22 70.77 -3.69 -10.23
C LEU A 22 69.69 -4.72 -9.87
N LEU A 23 69.99 -6.01 -9.98
CA LEU A 23 69.08 -7.09 -9.61
C LEU A 23 68.84 -7.16 -8.09
N ALA A 24 69.84 -6.80 -7.28
CA ALA A 24 69.73 -6.72 -5.83
C ALA A 24 68.93 -5.52 -5.32
N CYS A 25 68.69 -4.49 -6.15
CA CYS A 25 67.86 -3.32 -5.78
C CYS A 25 66.37 -3.50 -6.07
N LEU A 26 65.98 -4.47 -6.91
CA LEU A 26 64.57 -4.79 -7.22
C LEU A 26 63.71 -5.23 -6.02
N PRO A 27 64.21 -5.97 -5.00
CA PRO A 27 63.40 -6.34 -3.83
C PRO A 27 63.27 -5.23 -2.77
N LEU A 28 63.98 -4.09 -2.90
CA LEU A 28 63.86 -2.97 -1.95
C LEU A 28 62.73 -1.98 -2.32
N ALA A 29 62.05 -2.17 -3.44
CA ALA A 29 60.84 -1.41 -3.78
C ALA A 29 59.65 -1.98 -2.98
N GLY A 30 59.37 -1.34 -1.85
CA GLY A 30 58.42 -1.74 -0.80
C GLY A 30 57.08 -2.35 -1.25
N CYS A 31 56.84 -3.57 -0.77
CA CYS A 31 55.56 -4.27 -0.79
C CYS A 31 54.62 -3.84 0.35
N THR A 32 54.17 -2.58 0.39
CA THR A 32 53.06 -2.19 1.30
C THR A 32 51.97 -1.33 0.64
N MET A 33 52.16 -0.83 -0.58
CA MET A 33 51.12 -0.05 -1.29
C MET A 33 50.37 -0.80 -2.39
N LEU A 34 50.93 -1.86 -2.99
CA LEU A 34 50.30 -2.51 -4.15
C LEU A 34 49.17 -3.50 -3.79
N GLY A 35 49.18 -4.05 -2.56
CA GLY A 35 48.22 -5.08 -2.14
C GLY A 35 46.78 -4.57 -1.97
N LYS A 36 46.61 -3.34 -1.45
CA LYS A 36 45.27 -2.77 -1.20
C LYS A 36 44.60 -2.22 -2.46
N ILE A 37 45.38 -1.78 -3.46
CA ILE A 37 44.84 -1.20 -4.70
C ILE A 37 44.26 -2.31 -5.60
N GLY A 38 44.93 -3.47 -5.68
CA GLY A 38 44.45 -4.60 -6.49
C GLY A 38 43.20 -5.29 -5.93
N GLN A 39 43.03 -5.28 -4.61
CA GLN A 39 41.91 -5.96 -3.94
C GLN A 39 40.56 -5.25 -4.15
N VAL A 40 40.57 -3.92 -4.33
CA VAL A 40 39.36 -3.13 -4.61
C VAL A 40 38.88 -3.31 -6.05
N ILE A 41 39.78 -3.57 -7.01
CA ILE A 41 39.44 -3.83 -8.41
C ILE A 41 38.77 -5.21 -8.60
N TRP A 42 39.10 -6.19 -7.75
CA TRP A 42 38.67 -7.59 -7.92
C TRP A 42 37.39 -7.95 -7.12
N THR A 43 36.98 -7.11 -6.15
CA THR A 43 35.76 -7.30 -5.36
C THR A 43 35.06 -5.95 -5.15
N PRO A 44 34.23 -5.50 -6.11
CA PRO A 44 33.58 -4.18 -6.08
C PRO A 44 32.48 -4.04 -5.01
N SER A 45 32.29 -5.06 -4.16
CA SER A 45 31.26 -5.11 -3.12
C SER A 45 31.75 -4.61 -1.74
N ILE A 46 33.03 -4.26 -1.60
CA ILE A 46 33.57 -3.71 -0.34
C ILE A 46 33.45 -2.18 -0.39
N PRO A 47 32.72 -1.55 0.54
CA PRO A 47 32.58 -0.10 0.56
C PRO A 47 33.94 0.56 0.81
N VAL A 48 34.28 1.54 -0.03
CA VAL A 48 35.50 2.33 0.06
C VAL A 48 35.26 3.55 0.95
N GLY A 49 36.06 3.73 2.01
CA GLY A 49 35.94 4.86 2.95
C GLY A 49 35.80 4.42 4.40
N ALA A 50 35.89 5.36 5.35
CA ALA A 50 35.62 5.05 6.75
C ALA A 50 34.12 4.73 6.94
N PRO A 51 33.72 3.97 7.97
CA PRO A 51 32.30 3.67 8.23
C PRO A 51 31.41 4.92 8.31
N GLY A 52 31.97 6.05 8.77
CA GLY A 52 31.28 7.35 8.83
C GLY A 52 31.09 8.05 7.48
N ASP A 53 31.84 7.66 6.45
CA ASP A 53 31.79 8.28 5.12
C ASP A 53 30.80 7.57 4.17
N GLN A 54 30.35 6.38 4.56
CA GLN A 54 29.38 5.61 3.79
C GLN A 54 28.00 6.26 3.85
N PRO A 55 27.17 6.17 2.79
CA PRO A 55 25.78 6.59 2.88
C PRO A 55 25.09 5.80 3.98
N SER A 56 24.28 6.49 4.77
CA SER A 56 23.44 5.81 5.76
C SER A 56 22.54 4.80 5.08
N LEU A 57 22.20 3.72 5.77
CA LEU A 57 21.24 2.73 5.28
C LEU A 57 19.95 2.82 6.08
N TYR A 58 18.82 2.46 5.47
CA TYR A 58 17.56 2.33 6.16
C TYR A 58 16.79 1.09 5.68
N SER A 59 16.11 0.42 6.61
CA SER A 59 15.13 -0.63 6.33
C SER A 59 13.74 -0.14 6.71
N LEU A 60 12.70 -0.68 6.07
CA LEU A 60 11.31 -0.31 6.37
C LEU A 60 10.52 -1.52 6.87
N SER A 61 9.92 -1.38 8.03
CA SER A 61 8.85 -2.25 8.52
C SER A 61 7.54 -1.50 8.33
N LEU A 62 6.63 -2.05 7.52
CA LEU A 62 5.38 -1.42 7.13
C LEU A 62 4.23 -2.25 7.70
N TYR A 63 3.34 -1.63 8.46
CA TYR A 63 2.22 -2.31 9.10
C TYR A 63 0.93 -1.49 9.01
N ALA A 64 -0.17 -2.15 8.67
CA ALA A 64 -1.51 -1.57 8.67
C ALA A 64 -2.42 -2.30 9.65
N ASP A 65 -3.16 -1.54 10.46
CA ASP A 65 -4.13 -2.11 11.40
C ASP A 65 -5.30 -2.82 10.67
N GLY A 66 -5.99 -3.70 11.37
CA GLY A 66 -7.14 -4.43 10.80
C GLY A 66 -8.35 -3.53 10.48
N ASN A 67 -8.44 -2.36 11.10
CA ASN A 67 -9.49 -1.35 10.90
C ASN A 67 -8.99 -0.11 10.11
N VAL A 68 -7.84 -0.23 9.44
CA VAL A 68 -7.21 0.86 8.67
C VAL A 68 -8.15 1.42 7.61
N ASN A 69 -8.04 2.74 7.38
CA ASN A 69 -8.74 3.46 6.32
C ASN A 69 -10.25 3.09 6.25
N PRO A 70 -11.00 3.33 7.34
CA PRO A 70 -12.39 2.91 7.43
C PRO A 70 -13.24 3.65 6.39
N ARG A 71 -14.16 2.93 5.76
CA ARG A 71 -15.18 3.50 4.88
C ARG A 71 -16.57 3.05 5.28
N LEU A 72 -17.53 3.96 5.19
CA LEU A 72 -18.93 3.64 5.37
C LEU A 72 -19.45 2.96 4.10
N VAL A 73 -19.91 1.73 4.24
CA VAL A 73 -20.68 1.02 3.22
C VAL A 73 -22.12 1.04 3.68
N VAL A 74 -22.92 1.77 2.95
CA VAL A 74 -24.38 1.65 3.02
C VAL A 74 -24.72 0.55 2.02
N PRO A 75 -25.33 -0.57 2.46
CA PRO A 75 -25.85 -1.57 1.53
C PRO A 75 -26.75 -0.86 0.53
N GLU A 76 -26.35 -0.90 -0.73
CA GLU A 76 -27.13 -0.31 -1.81
C GLU A 76 -28.41 -1.13 -1.92
N PHE A 77 -29.56 -0.52 -1.60
CA PHE A 77 -30.81 -0.96 -2.21
C PHE A 77 -30.59 -0.79 -3.70
N ASP A 78 -30.69 -1.89 -4.44
CA ASP A 78 -30.61 -1.98 -5.87
C ASP A 78 -31.46 -0.90 -6.55
N SER A 79 -30.81 0.24 -6.78
CA SER A 79 -31.34 1.39 -7.51
C SER A 79 -30.93 1.32 -8.98
N SER A 80 -30.34 0.20 -9.42
CA SER A 80 -30.33 -0.13 -10.83
C SER A 80 -31.78 -0.14 -11.28
N GLY A 81 -32.16 0.78 -12.17
CA GLY A 81 -33.49 0.88 -12.76
C GLY A 81 -33.90 -0.32 -13.62
N THR A 82 -33.50 -1.52 -13.24
CA THR A 82 -34.24 -2.74 -13.51
C THR A 82 -35.40 -2.73 -12.52
N PRO A 83 -36.67 -2.76 -12.96
CA PRO A 83 -37.78 -2.90 -12.04
C PRO A 83 -37.47 -4.08 -11.13
N LEU A 84 -37.39 -3.82 -9.83
CA LEU A 84 -37.51 -4.83 -8.79
C LEU A 84 -38.73 -5.65 -9.17
N ILE A 85 -38.52 -6.81 -9.80
CA ILE A 85 -39.54 -7.84 -9.78
C ILE A 85 -39.48 -8.26 -8.31
N PRO A 86 -40.49 -7.95 -7.48
CA PRO A 86 -40.45 -8.38 -6.09
C PRO A 86 -40.33 -9.91 -6.09
N SER A 87 -39.16 -10.40 -5.70
CA SER A 87 -38.87 -11.82 -5.57
C SER A 87 -39.44 -12.28 -4.23
N TYR A 88 -40.73 -12.63 -4.25
CA TYR A 88 -41.38 -13.23 -3.10
C TYR A 88 -40.82 -14.64 -2.87
N THR A 89 -40.19 -14.85 -1.72
CA THR A 89 -39.72 -16.17 -1.31
C THR A 89 -40.74 -16.76 -0.34
N LEU A 90 -41.36 -17.88 -0.71
CA LEU A 90 -42.36 -18.57 0.13
C LEU A 90 -41.74 -19.85 0.71
N ASN A 91 -41.65 -19.92 2.03
CA ASN A 91 -41.26 -21.14 2.74
C ASN A 91 -42.52 -21.92 3.13
N VAL A 92 -42.72 -23.10 2.53
CA VAL A 92 -43.84 -23.99 2.84
C VAL A 92 -43.32 -25.22 3.57
N GLN A 93 -43.76 -25.41 4.81
CA GLN A 93 -43.43 -26.57 5.64
C GLN A 93 -44.69 -27.37 5.96
N ALA A 94 -44.56 -28.69 5.91
CA ALA A 94 -45.63 -29.64 6.16
C ALA A 94 -45.07 -30.94 6.76
N ASP A 95 -45.84 -31.58 7.63
CA ASP A 95 -45.42 -32.79 8.36
C ASP A 95 -45.59 -34.07 7.52
N SER A 96 -46.27 -33.98 6.37
CA SER A 96 -46.45 -35.08 5.44
C SER A 96 -46.50 -34.60 3.97
N PRO A 97 -46.19 -35.48 2.99
CA PRO A 97 -46.29 -35.13 1.58
C PRO A 97 -47.71 -34.74 1.14
N GLN A 98 -48.74 -35.32 1.77
CA GLN A 98 -50.14 -35.02 1.45
C GLN A 98 -50.52 -33.61 1.94
N ASP A 99 -50.10 -33.23 3.15
CA ASP A 99 -50.33 -31.89 3.69
C ASP A 99 -49.62 -30.80 2.89
N LEU A 100 -48.42 -31.10 2.38
CA LEU A 100 -47.70 -30.17 1.52
C LEU A 100 -48.49 -29.87 0.24
N THR A 101 -49.02 -30.92 -0.41
CA THR A 101 -49.79 -30.74 -1.64
C THR A 101 -51.08 -29.96 -1.42
N GLN A 102 -51.75 -30.18 -0.29
CA GLN A 102 -52.97 -29.46 0.05
C GLN A 102 -52.70 -27.98 0.34
N ARG A 103 -51.60 -27.67 1.05
CA ARG A 103 -51.15 -26.29 1.32
C ARG A 103 -50.69 -25.56 0.05
N LEU A 104 -50.02 -26.26 -0.87
CA LEU A 104 -49.66 -25.69 -2.17
C LEU A 104 -50.89 -25.39 -3.01
N GLN A 105 -51.89 -26.29 -3.03
CA GLN A 105 -53.13 -26.05 -3.77
C GLN A 105 -53.92 -24.88 -3.20
N SER A 106 -54.04 -24.76 -1.87
CA SER A 106 -54.73 -23.62 -1.27
C SER A 106 -54.07 -22.29 -1.60
N LEU A 107 -52.72 -22.24 -1.59
CA LEU A 107 -51.98 -21.05 -2.00
C LEU A 107 -52.19 -20.71 -3.47
N LEU A 108 -52.15 -21.73 -4.35
CA LEU A 108 -52.35 -21.52 -5.78
C LEU A 108 -53.75 -20.96 -6.09
N THR A 109 -54.77 -21.49 -5.42
CA THR A 109 -56.16 -21.01 -5.55
C THR A 109 -56.30 -19.57 -5.09
N HIS A 110 -55.66 -19.22 -3.97
CA HIS A 110 -55.73 -17.87 -3.42
C HIS A 110 -55.07 -16.84 -4.36
N ILE A 111 -53.88 -17.13 -4.90
CA ILE A 111 -53.20 -16.25 -5.87
C ILE A 111 -54.06 -16.07 -7.14
N HIS A 112 -54.75 -17.12 -7.59
CA HIS A 112 -55.59 -17.04 -8.79
C HIS A 112 -56.88 -16.23 -8.59
N GLN A 113 -57.37 -16.11 -7.35
CA GLN A 113 -58.58 -15.34 -7.03
C GLN A 113 -58.29 -13.84 -6.90
N ASP A 114 -57.15 -13.46 -6.32
CA ASP A 114 -56.85 -12.05 -6.00
C ASP A 114 -56.12 -11.29 -7.12
N ILE A 115 -55.66 -11.97 -8.17
CA ILE A 115 -55.03 -11.33 -9.35
C ILE A 115 -55.80 -11.75 -10.62
N PRO A 116 -56.91 -11.11 -10.97
CA PRO A 116 -57.53 -11.34 -12.27
C PRO A 116 -56.57 -10.87 -13.38
N ALA A 117 -56.35 -11.71 -14.38
CA ALA A 117 -55.54 -11.37 -15.55
C ALA A 117 -56.08 -10.10 -16.23
N GLN A 118 -55.46 -8.95 -16.02
CA GLN A 118 -55.81 -7.71 -16.72
C GLN A 118 -54.90 -7.52 -17.94
N SER A 119 -55.45 -7.80 -19.13
CA SER A 119 -54.95 -7.26 -20.40
C SER A 119 -55.45 -5.81 -20.55
N PRO A 120 -54.59 -4.79 -20.72
CA PRO A 120 -55.04 -3.42 -20.73
C PRO A 120 -55.36 -2.98 -22.16
N LEU A 121 -56.58 -3.24 -22.66
CA LEU A 121 -57.13 -2.52 -23.82
C LEU A 121 -58.66 -2.61 -23.82
N THR A 122 -59.39 -1.69 -23.17
CA THR A 122 -60.67 -1.18 -23.71
C THR A 122 -61.10 0.15 -23.07
N ASP A 123 -61.72 0.97 -23.91
CA ASP A 123 -62.23 2.33 -23.83
C ASP A 123 -62.65 2.97 -22.50
N ALA A 124 -62.36 4.27 -22.44
CA ALA A 124 -62.99 5.24 -21.57
C ALA A 124 -64.50 5.32 -21.82
N THR A 125 -65.31 5.02 -20.80
CA THR A 125 -66.41 5.86 -20.30
C THR A 125 -67.23 5.09 -19.26
N ALA A 126 -67.04 5.41 -17.98
CA ALA A 126 -68.12 5.40 -16.98
C ALA A 126 -67.54 5.90 -15.65
N THR A 127 -67.99 7.08 -15.25
CA THR A 127 -67.85 7.63 -13.91
C THR A 127 -68.48 6.67 -12.90
N GLY A 128 -67.66 5.88 -12.22
CA GLY A 128 -67.98 5.27 -10.94
C GLY A 128 -66.99 5.84 -9.93
N MET A 129 -67.37 6.89 -9.21
CA MET A 129 -66.60 7.34 -8.05
C MET A 129 -66.56 6.17 -7.05
N SER A 130 -65.37 5.69 -6.70
CA SER A 130 -65.18 4.86 -5.51
C SER A 130 -65.74 5.59 -4.29
N PRO A 131 -66.38 4.88 -3.34
CA PRO A 131 -66.68 5.46 -2.04
C PRO A 131 -65.35 5.90 -1.42
N VAL A 132 -65.20 7.19 -1.16
CA VAL A 132 -64.09 7.69 -0.35
C VAL A 132 -64.45 7.35 1.09
N GLU A 133 -64.13 6.13 1.53
CA GLU A 133 -64.02 5.86 2.95
C GLU A 133 -62.77 6.60 3.48
N PRO A 134 -62.90 7.37 4.57
CA PRO A 134 -61.76 8.02 5.19
C PRO A 134 -60.93 6.97 5.93
N TYR A 135 -60.11 6.22 5.19
CA TYR A 135 -59.05 5.43 5.82
C TYR A 135 -58.10 6.41 6.51
N ARG A 136 -58.11 6.37 7.84
CA ARG A 136 -57.04 6.94 8.65
C ARG A 136 -55.77 6.19 8.30
N LEU A 137 -54.85 6.87 7.62
CA LEU A 137 -53.49 6.41 7.45
C LEU A 137 -52.82 6.29 8.82
N ALA A 138 -52.85 5.09 9.43
CA ALA A 138 -51.90 4.55 10.42
C ALA A 138 -52.50 3.45 11.32
N GLU A 139 -53.38 2.57 10.84
CA GLU A 139 -53.89 1.47 11.68
C GLU A 139 -53.96 0.16 10.87
N TYR A 140 -52.87 -0.60 10.94
CA TYR A 140 -52.70 -1.93 10.32
C TYR A 140 -52.61 -3.05 11.37
N ASP A 141 -53.14 -2.83 12.57
CA ASP A 141 -53.11 -3.86 13.62
C ASP A 141 -54.31 -4.80 13.45
N ALA A 142 -54.19 -5.74 12.50
CA ALA A 142 -55.12 -6.85 12.37
C ALA A 142 -54.62 -8.01 13.26
N PRO A 143 -55.45 -8.53 14.19
CA PRO A 143 -55.02 -9.59 15.09
C PRO A 143 -54.70 -10.87 14.30
N GLY A 144 -53.42 -11.26 14.29
CA GLY A 144 -52.94 -12.52 13.70
C GLY A 144 -52.10 -12.38 12.42
N VAL A 145 -51.80 -11.17 11.95
CA VAL A 145 -50.87 -10.94 10.82
C VAL A 145 -49.71 -10.08 11.29
N GLU A 146 -48.63 -10.73 11.73
CA GLU A 146 -47.36 -10.05 11.98
C GLU A 146 -46.59 -9.96 10.65
N LEU A 147 -46.64 -8.79 10.01
CA LEU A 147 -45.77 -8.49 8.87
C LEU A 147 -44.39 -8.08 9.41
N SER A 148 -43.59 -9.06 9.82
CA SER A 148 -42.17 -8.81 10.08
C SER A 148 -41.49 -8.67 8.72
N LEU A 149 -40.86 -7.52 8.46
CA LEU A 149 -39.90 -7.40 7.36
C LEU A 149 -38.86 -8.53 7.56
N PRO A 150 -38.44 -9.26 6.52
CA PRO A 150 -37.26 -10.12 6.65
C PRO A 150 -36.15 -9.25 7.21
N ASP A 151 -35.42 -9.77 8.20
CA ASP A 151 -34.32 -9.09 8.89
C ASP A 151 -33.23 -8.71 7.88
N GLN A 152 -33.46 -7.63 7.16
CA GLN A 152 -32.67 -7.13 6.07
C GLN A 152 -32.39 -5.64 6.31
N GLN A 153 -32.22 -5.27 7.57
CA GLN A 153 -31.57 -4.03 7.97
C GLN A 153 -30.11 -4.35 8.30
N ALA A 154 -29.33 -4.69 7.27
CA ALA A 154 -27.91 -4.40 7.36
C ALA A 154 -27.80 -2.86 7.42
N GLY A 155 -27.71 -2.32 8.64
CA GLY A 155 -27.46 -0.90 8.85
C GLY A 155 -26.13 -0.48 8.21
N PRO A 156 -25.86 0.83 8.11
CA PRO A 156 -24.57 1.32 7.62
C PRO A 156 -23.40 0.62 8.33
N GLN A 157 -22.51 0.00 7.56
CA GLN A 157 -21.37 -0.73 8.10
C GLN A 157 -20.08 0.02 7.83
N VAL A 158 -19.18 0.06 8.82
CA VAL A 158 -17.83 0.58 8.63
C VAL A 158 -16.91 -0.59 8.36
N ILE A 159 -16.31 -0.62 7.18
CA ILE A 159 -15.35 -1.66 6.80
C ILE A 159 -13.96 -1.05 6.59
N ALA A 160 -12.93 -1.83 6.91
CA ALA A 160 -11.55 -1.49 6.60
C ALA A 160 -11.31 -1.58 5.10
N SER A 161 -10.37 -0.78 4.59
CA SER A 161 -10.01 -0.80 3.17
C SER A 161 -8.51 -0.66 2.96
N PRO A 162 -7.98 -1.06 1.80
CA PRO A 162 -6.56 -0.87 1.49
C PRO A 162 -6.16 0.60 1.62
N ILE A 163 -4.92 0.82 2.07
CA ILE A 163 -4.37 2.17 2.26
C ILE A 163 -3.11 2.35 1.43
N ALA A 164 -3.10 3.42 0.64
CA ALA A 164 -1.92 3.87 -0.09
C ALA A 164 -1.15 4.90 0.74
N PHE A 165 0.17 4.85 0.68
CA PHE A 165 1.04 5.82 1.34
C PHE A 165 2.35 5.95 0.57
N LYS A 166 3.05 7.06 0.80
CA LYS A 166 4.35 7.30 0.19
C LYS A 166 5.40 7.55 1.26
N VAL A 167 6.59 6.97 1.07
CA VAL A 167 7.77 7.27 1.88
C VAL A 167 8.67 8.21 1.07
N LEU A 168 9.00 9.35 1.66
CA LEU A 168 9.74 10.43 1.02
C LEU A 168 11.11 10.59 1.66
N GLN A 169 12.12 10.81 0.85
CA GLN A 169 13.42 11.32 1.30
C GLN A 169 13.48 12.81 0.94
N LEU A 170 13.77 13.64 1.93
CA LEU A 170 13.73 15.09 1.80
C LEU A 170 15.05 15.73 2.23
N ARG A 171 15.42 16.79 1.53
CA ARG A 171 16.54 17.67 1.90
C ARG A 171 16.17 18.53 3.11
N ASP A 172 14.93 19.00 3.15
CA ASP A 172 14.39 19.90 4.17
C ASP A 172 12.89 19.60 4.37
N ASP A 173 12.37 19.75 5.58
CA ASP A 173 10.97 19.45 5.89
C ASP A 173 10.02 20.65 5.77
N SER A 174 10.54 21.88 5.61
CA SER A 174 9.73 23.11 5.64
C SER A 174 8.58 23.12 4.62
N MET A 175 8.86 22.66 3.39
CA MET A 175 7.82 22.57 2.34
C MET A 175 6.78 21.51 2.67
N LEU A 176 7.19 20.39 3.29
CA LEU A 176 6.27 19.35 3.71
C LEU A 176 5.36 19.83 4.84
N GLN A 177 5.87 20.60 5.80
CA GLN A 177 5.08 21.12 6.94
C GLN A 177 3.89 21.95 6.43
N GLY A 178 4.14 22.90 5.52
CA GLY A 178 3.11 23.76 4.92
C GLY A 178 2.29 23.11 3.79
N ALA A 179 2.67 21.93 3.30
CA ALA A 179 2.00 21.30 2.17
C ALA A 179 0.57 20.86 2.49
N GLN A 180 -0.33 21.15 1.54
CA GLN A 180 -1.73 20.72 1.58
C GLN A 180 -1.88 19.26 1.15
N ARG A 181 -2.82 18.54 1.79
CA ARG A 181 -3.08 17.11 1.53
C ARG A 181 -3.35 16.81 0.05
N MET A 182 -4.25 17.57 -0.58
CA MET A 182 -4.63 17.33 -1.98
C MET A 182 -3.45 17.58 -2.95
N ALA A 183 -2.60 18.57 -2.66
CA ALA A 183 -1.43 18.85 -3.48
C ALA A 183 -0.39 17.70 -3.41
N LEU A 184 -0.16 17.13 -2.22
CA LEU A 184 0.74 15.99 -2.05
C LEU A 184 0.22 14.70 -2.68
N ILE A 185 -1.09 14.46 -2.62
CA ILE A 185 -1.71 13.29 -3.26
C ILE A 185 -1.62 13.41 -4.79
N ALA A 186 -1.90 14.60 -5.34
CA ALA A 186 -1.90 14.82 -6.78
C ALA A 186 -0.49 14.77 -7.38
N ASP A 187 0.45 15.55 -6.83
CA ASP A 187 1.83 15.58 -7.32
C ASP A 187 2.79 16.04 -6.19
N PRO A 188 3.44 15.10 -5.48
CA PRO A 188 4.35 15.44 -4.41
C PRO A 188 5.59 16.18 -4.91
N LYS A 189 6.03 15.93 -6.15
CA LYS A 189 7.20 16.60 -6.74
C LYS A 189 6.90 18.07 -7.00
N LYS A 190 5.70 18.39 -7.49
CA LYS A 190 5.26 19.77 -7.66
C LYS A 190 5.01 20.47 -6.32
N ALA A 191 4.45 19.77 -5.34
CA ALA A 191 4.15 20.35 -4.02
C ALA A 191 5.42 20.65 -3.21
N LEU A 192 6.44 19.79 -3.29
CA LEU A 192 7.67 19.89 -2.49
C LEU A 192 8.84 20.52 -3.27
N GLY A 193 8.77 20.55 -4.59
CA GLY A 193 9.79 21.15 -5.44
C GLY A 193 11.16 20.48 -5.28
N SER A 194 12.20 21.28 -5.08
CA SER A 194 13.58 20.81 -4.91
C SER A 194 13.88 20.18 -3.56
N THR A 195 12.95 20.24 -2.60
CA THR A 195 13.11 19.58 -1.29
C THR A 195 12.91 18.07 -1.37
N LEU A 196 12.14 17.59 -2.36
CA LEU A 196 11.95 16.17 -2.61
C LEU A 196 13.14 15.57 -3.34
N ILE A 197 13.74 14.55 -2.74
CA ILE A 197 14.84 13.78 -3.33
C ILE A 197 14.30 12.50 -3.96
N HIS A 198 13.54 11.73 -3.17
CA HIS A 198 12.97 10.46 -3.60
C HIS A 198 11.56 10.27 -3.03
N ALA A 199 10.69 9.60 -3.77
CA ALA A 199 9.37 9.20 -3.33
C ALA A 199 9.14 7.73 -3.71
N ASP A 200 8.89 6.88 -2.72
CA ASP A 200 8.51 5.49 -2.89
C ASP A 200 7.00 5.33 -2.67
N ASP A 201 6.34 4.56 -3.54
CA ASP A 201 4.92 4.27 -3.49
C ASP A 201 4.64 2.91 -2.86
N TYR A 202 3.72 2.88 -1.90
CA TYR A 202 3.31 1.66 -1.22
C TYR A 202 1.79 1.59 -1.05
N GLN A 203 1.31 0.35 -0.93
CA GLN A 203 -0.05 0.04 -0.56
C GLN A 203 -0.02 -1.16 0.39
N LEU A 204 -0.87 -1.12 1.41
CA LEU A 204 -1.09 -2.23 2.32
C LEU A 204 -2.58 -2.57 2.43
N ASP A 205 -2.86 -3.86 2.55
CA ASP A 205 -4.18 -4.38 2.91
C ASP A 205 -4.40 -4.30 4.44
N PRO A 206 -5.66 -4.29 4.91
CA PRO A 206 -5.95 -4.31 6.34
C PRO A 206 -5.29 -5.50 7.06
N GLY A 207 -4.57 -5.22 8.15
CA GLY A 207 -3.82 -6.22 8.92
C GLY A 207 -2.51 -6.68 8.29
N GLN A 208 -2.12 -6.13 7.13
CA GLN A 208 -0.93 -6.57 6.41
C GLN A 208 0.35 -6.01 7.02
N PHE A 209 1.37 -6.85 7.04
CA PHE A 209 2.75 -6.49 7.34
C PHE A 209 3.64 -6.71 6.12
N LYS A 210 4.56 -5.78 5.86
CA LYS A 210 5.56 -5.87 4.80
C LYS A 210 6.90 -5.32 5.27
N PHE A 211 7.97 -6.06 5.01
CA PHE A 211 9.33 -5.64 5.29
C PHE A 211 10.07 -5.31 3.98
N ILE A 212 10.84 -4.22 3.99
CA ILE A 212 11.75 -3.81 2.91
C ILE A 212 13.17 -3.82 3.46
N ASP A 213 14.05 -4.54 2.76
CA ASP A 213 15.47 -4.67 3.10
C ASP A 213 16.21 -3.33 3.16
N LEU A 214 17.42 -3.37 3.71
CA LEU A 214 18.31 -2.22 3.83
C LEU A 214 18.59 -1.60 2.46
N ARG A 215 18.29 -0.30 2.33
CA ARG A 215 18.57 0.54 1.17
C ARG A 215 19.45 1.72 1.55
N ALA A 216 20.22 2.23 0.60
CA ALA A 216 21.01 3.44 0.80
C ALA A 216 20.11 4.67 0.89
N LEU A 217 20.38 5.51 1.88
CA LEU A 217 19.84 6.86 2.02
C LEU A 217 20.64 7.79 1.11
N ASP A 218 19.94 8.72 0.44
CA ASP A 218 20.62 9.72 -0.38
C ASP A 218 21.52 10.62 0.46
N GLU A 219 22.68 11.01 -0.08
CA GLU A 219 23.66 11.84 0.66
C GLU A 219 23.13 13.22 1.04
N SER A 220 22.07 13.68 0.38
CA SER A 220 21.41 14.96 0.66
C SER A 220 20.12 14.83 1.46
N ALA A 221 19.71 13.62 1.83
CA ALA A 221 18.49 13.38 2.61
C ALA A 221 18.75 13.55 4.11
N HIS A 222 18.17 14.61 4.67
CA HIS A 222 18.21 14.90 6.10
C HIS A 222 16.92 14.53 6.82
N PHE A 223 15.87 14.21 6.05
CA PHE A 223 14.58 13.84 6.59
C PHE A 223 14.00 12.68 5.80
N VAL A 224 13.35 11.76 6.53
CA VAL A 224 12.46 10.76 5.97
C VAL A 224 11.05 11.12 6.42
N ALA A 225 10.13 11.19 5.48
CA ALA A 225 8.73 11.47 5.76
C ALA A 225 7.84 10.37 5.21
N VAL A 226 6.67 10.24 5.80
CA VAL A 226 5.61 9.39 5.28
C VAL A 226 4.31 10.20 5.26
N PHE A 227 3.51 10.00 4.22
CA PHE A 227 2.13 10.44 4.23
C PHE A 227 1.21 9.35 3.70
N ALA A 228 0.05 9.22 4.34
CA ALA A 228 -0.95 8.22 4.02
C ALA A 228 -2.18 8.88 3.40
N VAL A 229 -2.79 8.18 2.45
CA VAL A 229 -3.96 8.64 1.70
C VAL A 229 -5.22 8.03 2.32
N TYR A 230 -5.67 8.65 3.41
CA TYR A 230 -6.93 8.31 4.06
C TYR A 230 -8.15 8.77 3.24
N GLN A 231 -9.21 7.96 3.23
CA GLN A 231 -10.49 8.32 2.61
C GLN A 231 -11.21 9.44 3.38
N SER A 232 -11.13 9.40 4.72
CA SER A 232 -11.75 10.43 5.56
C SER A 232 -10.93 11.72 5.57
N SER A 233 -11.62 12.87 5.49
CA SER A 233 -11.03 14.19 5.74
C SER A 233 -10.47 14.31 7.16
N ASP A 234 -11.04 13.55 8.09
CA ASP A 234 -10.89 13.74 9.54
C ASP A 234 -9.60 13.13 10.09
N ALA A 235 -8.80 12.49 9.22
CA ALA A 235 -7.49 11.98 9.58
C ALA A 235 -6.58 13.10 10.13
N SER A 236 -6.35 13.08 11.44
CA SER A 236 -5.65 14.12 12.19
C SER A 236 -4.16 14.15 11.87
N GLN A 237 -3.52 12.97 11.84
CA GLN A 237 -2.08 12.82 11.59
C GLN A 237 -1.87 11.99 10.32
N TRP A 238 -2.16 12.56 9.16
CA TRP A 238 -2.03 11.89 7.86
C TRP A 238 -0.61 11.95 7.28
N LYS A 239 0.32 12.66 7.94
CA LYS A 239 1.74 12.76 7.58
C LYS A 239 2.62 12.80 8.83
N GLN A 240 3.83 12.26 8.74
CA GLN A 240 4.85 12.40 9.77
C GLN A 240 6.24 12.52 9.15
N VAL A 241 7.14 13.21 9.85
CA VAL A 241 8.54 13.40 9.45
C VAL A 241 9.48 12.94 10.57
N LEU A 242 10.60 12.37 10.18
CA LEU A 242 11.69 11.95 11.03
C LEU A 242 13.00 12.54 10.50
N ARG A 243 13.79 13.15 11.38
CA ARG A 243 15.12 13.64 11.05
C ARG A 243 16.12 12.47 11.03
N VAL A 244 16.98 12.44 10.02
CA VAL A 244 18.01 11.41 9.82
C VAL A 244 19.34 12.04 9.44
N GLU A 245 20.42 11.34 9.78
CA GLU A 245 21.77 11.66 9.33
C GLU A 245 22.08 10.93 8.01
N PRO A 246 22.54 11.63 6.96
CA PRO A 246 22.76 11.07 5.63
C PRO A 246 23.94 10.09 5.53
N LYS A 247 24.88 10.13 6.49
CA LYS A 247 26.11 9.32 6.45
C LYS A 247 26.36 8.54 7.74
N GLY A 248 26.89 7.34 7.58
CA GLY A 248 27.43 6.51 8.65
C GLY A 248 26.43 5.95 9.66
N ARG A 249 25.12 5.94 9.36
CA ARG A 249 24.08 5.40 10.25
C ARG A 249 23.30 4.27 9.59
N GLN A 250 22.71 3.40 10.41
CA GLN A 250 21.73 2.42 9.97
C GLN A 250 20.42 2.65 10.72
N TYR A 251 19.34 2.85 9.98
CA TYR A 251 18.01 3.09 10.53
C TYR A 251 17.09 1.89 10.32
N ALA A 252 16.40 1.50 11.38
CA ALA A 252 15.23 0.63 11.30
C ALA A 252 13.97 1.51 11.43
N LEU A 253 13.28 1.74 10.32
CA LEU A 253 12.12 2.61 10.27
C LEU A 253 10.84 1.76 10.33
N LEU A 254 9.93 2.10 11.22
CA LEU A 254 8.60 1.52 11.33
C LEU A 254 7.57 2.55 10.83
N VAL A 255 6.81 2.16 9.82
CA VAL A 255 5.61 2.86 9.36
C VAL A 255 4.41 2.08 9.86
N HIS A 256 3.63 2.70 10.73
CA HIS A 256 2.39 2.14 11.25
C HIS A 256 1.20 2.96 10.74
N LEU A 257 0.22 2.30 10.13
CA LEU A 257 -0.98 2.89 9.57
C LEU A 257 -2.18 2.45 10.43
N GLY A 258 -2.69 3.37 11.23
CA GLY A 258 -3.89 3.17 12.05
C GLY A 258 -5.19 3.47 11.30
N ASP A 259 -6.28 3.62 12.03
CA ASP A 259 -7.59 3.97 11.45
C ASP A 259 -7.59 5.34 10.74
N LEU A 260 -7.04 6.37 11.38
CA LEU A 260 -7.06 7.77 10.93
C LEU A 260 -5.73 8.52 11.15
N GLN A 261 -4.64 7.78 11.39
CA GLN A 261 -3.32 8.35 11.67
C GLN A 261 -2.19 7.47 11.14
N VAL A 262 -1.12 8.10 10.65
CA VAL A 262 0.14 7.43 10.32
C VAL A 262 1.18 7.76 11.37
N GLU A 263 1.91 6.74 11.80
CA GLU A 263 3.06 6.89 12.68
C GLU A 263 4.34 6.44 11.99
N LEU A 264 5.40 7.26 12.11
CA LEU A 264 6.75 6.96 11.66
C LEU A 264 7.70 6.98 12.85
N LYS A 265 8.25 5.82 13.18
CA LYS A 265 9.27 5.65 14.21
C LYS A 265 10.58 5.22 13.57
N GLY A 266 11.69 5.74 14.10
CA GLY A 266 13.02 5.31 13.68
C GLY A 266 13.84 4.91 14.88
N GLU A 267 14.50 3.77 14.76
CA GLU A 267 15.53 3.31 15.69
C GLU A 267 16.88 3.33 14.96
N THR A 268 17.89 3.89 15.62
CA THR A 268 19.27 3.91 15.11
C THR A 268 20.02 2.71 15.65
N ARG A 269 20.62 1.92 14.76
CA ARG A 269 21.49 0.80 15.12
C ARG A 269 22.96 1.20 15.06
#